data_AF-A0A2J6I7E0-F1
#
_entry.id   AF-A0A2J6I7E0-F1
#
_cell.length_a   1.000
_cell.length_b   1.000
_cell.length_c   1.000
_cell.angle_alpha   90.00
_cell.angle_beta   90.00
_cell.angle_gamma   90.00
#
_symmetry.space_group_name_H-M   'P 1'
#
loop_
_entity.id
_entity.type
_entity.pdbx_description
1 polymer ?
#
loop_
_entity_poly.entity_id
_entity_poly.type
_entity_poly.pdbx_seq_one_letter_code
_entity_poly.pdbx_strand_id
1 'polypeptide(L)' 'NGAKEVIEVGPGKVLQGLFKKIDRKFVVSSATI' A
#
# COMPACT_ATOMS: atom_id res chain seq x y z
N ASN A 1 -8.20 4.27 -16.19
CA ASN A 1 -7.09 3.43 -15.69
C ASN A 1 -6.75 3.83 -14.27
N GLY A 2 -7.07 2.97 -13.29
CA GLY A 2 -6.71 3.20 -11.88
C GLY A 2 -5.35 2.61 -11.52
N ALA A 3 -4.84 2.93 -10.33
CA ALA A 3 -3.61 2.36 -9.80
C ALA A 3 -3.73 0.83 -9.66
N LYS A 4 -2.60 0.12 -9.87
CA LYS A 4 -2.51 -1.34 -9.73
C LYS A 4 -1.62 -1.77 -8.55
N GLU A 5 -0.82 -0.85 -8.05
CA GLU A 5 0.12 -1.05 -6.95
C GLU A 5 0.32 0.24 -6.16
N VAL A 6 0.81 0.11 -4.93
CA VAL A 6 1.23 1.22 -4.07
C VAL A 6 2.49 0.85 -3.28
N ILE A 7 3.35 1.84 -3.07
CA ILE A 7 4.53 1.76 -2.21
C ILE A 7 4.36 2.83 -1.12
N GLU A 8 4.28 2.42 0.15
CA GLU A 8 4.27 3.35 1.28
C GLU A 8 5.71 3.64 1.71
N VAL A 9 6.09 4.92 1.71
CA VAL A 9 7.44 5.36 2.11
C VAL A 9 7.34 6.02 3.49
N GLY A 10 7.98 5.41 4.48
CA GLY A 10 7.99 5.90 5.86
C GLY A 10 8.17 4.77 6.89
N PRO A 11 8.20 5.09 8.19
CA PRO A 11 8.40 4.11 9.26
C PRO A 11 7.17 3.23 9.55
N GLY A 12 6.07 3.41 8.80
CA GLY A 12 4.77 2.78 9.05
C GLY A 12 4.23 1.95 7.87
N LYS A 13 3.05 1.36 8.09
CA LYS A 13 2.30 0.52 7.11
C LYS A 13 0.80 0.81 7.10
N VAL A 14 0.42 2.04 7.46
CA VAL A 14 -0.99 2.41 7.67
C VAL A 14 -1.72 2.42 6.34
N LEU A 15 -1.14 3.04 5.32
CA LEU A 15 -1.77 3.17 4.01
C LEU A 15 -1.89 1.81 3.32
N GLN A 16 -0.88 0.96 3.43
CA GLN A 16 -0.94 -0.43 2.94
C GLN A 16 -2.15 -1.18 3.53
N GLY A 17 -2.40 -1.01 4.83
CA GLY A 17 -3.56 -1.58 5.51
C GLY A 17 -4.89 -1.05 4.96
N LEU A 18 -4.98 0.26 4.68
CA LEU A 18 -6.16 0.87 4.08
C LEU A 18 -6.43 0.32 2.67
N PHE A 19 -5.41 0.17 1.83
CA PHE A 19 -5.56 -0.43 0.50
C PHE A 19 -6.03 -1.88 0.59
N LYS A 20 -5.43 -2.70 1.47
CA LYS A 20 -5.83 -4.09 1.69
C LYS A 20 -7.23 -4.25 2.28
N LYS A 21 -7.72 -3.25 3.02
CA LYS A 21 -9.08 -3.24 3.57
C LYS A 21 -10.14 -3.08 2.48
N ILE A 22 -9.83 -2.33 1.42
CA ILE A 22 -10.72 -2.15 0.26
C ILE A 22 -10.57 -3.30 -0.74
N ASP A 23 -9.33 -3.66 -1.09
CA ASP A 23 -9.02 -4.80 -1.96
C ASP A 23 -7.86 -5.62 -1.40
N ARG A 24 -8.18 -6.80 -0.88
CA ARG A 24 -7.21 -7.72 -0.27
C ARG A 24 -6.14 -8.21 -1.25
N LYS A 25 -6.42 -8.18 -2.55
CA LYS A 25 -5.49 -8.60 -3.61
C LYS A 25 -4.63 -7.46 -4.15
N PHE A 26 -4.94 -6.21 -3.82
CA PHE A 26 -4.19 -5.03 -4.29
C PHE A 26 -2.70 -5.12 -3.95
N VAL A 27 -1.81 -4.80 -4.88
CA VAL A 27 -0.36 -4.93 -4.67
C VAL A 27 0.11 -3.79 -3.75
N VAL A 28 0.74 -4.14 -2.62
CA VAL A 28 1.24 -3.17 -1.64
C VAL A 28 2.67 -3.54 -1.24
N SER A 29 3.54 -2.54 -1.06
CA SER A 29 4.89 -2.70 -0.53
C SER A 29 5.32 -1.49 0.31
N SER A 30 6.47 -1.58 0.99
CA SER A 30 6.99 -0.56 1.91
C SER A 30 8.44 -0.22 1.59
N ALA A 31 8.81 1.05 1.76
CA ALA A 31 10.20 1.49 1.79
C ALA A 31 10.44 2.41 3.00
N THR A 32 11.68 2.46 3.46
CA THR A 32 12.13 3.38 4.53
C THR A 32 13.17 4.33 3.93
N ILE A 33 13.27 5.54 4.48
CA ILE A 33 14.32 6.51 4.15
C ILE A 33 15.63 6.07 4.81
#